data_AF-G9ZDC6-F1
#
_entry.id   AF-G9ZDC6-F1
#
_cell.length_a   1.000
_cell.length_b   1.000
_cell.length_c   1.000
_cell.angle_alpha   90.00
_cell.angle_beta   90.00
_cell.angle_gamma   90.00
#
_symmetry.space_group_name_H-M   'P 1'
#
loop_
_entity.id
_entity.type
_entity.pdbx_description
1 polymer ?
#
loop_
_entity_poly.entity_id
_entity_poly.type
_entity_poly.pdbx_seq_one_letter_code
_entity_poly.pdbx_strand_id
1 'polypeptide(L)'
;MFEFLGCPVAVEPAHMQAVVAVESAGNPFAVGVVGHYLNRQPRNATEALALVQELRSRGINYSVGIAQVNKVNFAAYGLTDANLFDRCANLNAGSRILAACYAQHAAWDRAYSCYYSGNPRTGFSHGYVAKVQRHFNNGTVINVASARTDANTPIQIFPRTIPAKKSGQGGSKTIAKKQSLLARRLSSSLARK
;
A
#
# COMPACT_ATOMS: atom_id res chain seq x y z
N MET A 1 -24.61 0.71 1.57
CA MET A 1 -23.24 1.26 1.72
C MET A 1 -22.59 0.49 2.85
N PHE A 2 -21.39 -0.04 2.66
CA PHE A 2 -20.71 -0.84 3.70
C PHE A 2 -19.91 0.08 4.62
N GLU A 3 -19.60 -0.41 5.82
CA GLU A 3 -18.79 0.30 6.81
C GLU A 3 -17.61 -0.57 7.26
N PHE A 4 -16.43 0.03 7.36
CA PHE A 4 -15.24 -0.59 7.95
C PHE A 4 -14.50 0.46 8.79
N LEU A 5 -14.25 0.15 10.06
CA LEU A 5 -13.60 1.05 11.03
C LEU A 5 -14.32 2.40 11.20
N GLY A 6 -15.66 2.41 11.13
CA GLY A 6 -16.46 3.64 11.22
C GLY A 6 -16.39 4.52 9.97
N CYS A 7 -15.90 3.98 8.85
CA CYS A 7 -15.75 4.72 7.60
C CYS A 7 -16.54 4.04 6.46
N PRO A 8 -17.14 4.83 5.55
CA PRO A 8 -17.86 4.29 4.41
C PRO A 8 -16.90 3.64 3.39
N VAL A 9 -17.19 2.40 2.99
CA VAL A 9 -16.43 1.64 2.00
C VAL A 9 -17.32 1.10 0.88
N ALA A 10 -16.73 0.95 -0.31
CA ALA A 10 -17.43 0.58 -1.55
C ALA A 10 -17.47 -0.93 -1.85
N VAL A 11 -16.95 -1.76 -0.95
CA VAL A 11 -16.92 -3.24 -1.04
C VAL A 11 -17.28 -3.82 0.32
N GLU A 12 -17.60 -5.12 0.39
CA GLU A 12 -17.87 -5.77 1.67
C GLU A 12 -16.66 -5.61 2.63
N PRO A 13 -16.89 -5.35 3.93
CA PRO A 13 -15.82 -5.00 4.87
C PRO A 13 -14.70 -6.04 4.95
N ALA A 14 -15.03 -7.33 4.84
CA ALA A 14 -14.05 -8.42 4.89
C ALA A 14 -12.97 -8.31 3.80
N HIS A 15 -13.34 -7.88 2.58
CA HIS A 15 -12.40 -7.68 1.49
C HIS A 15 -11.46 -6.50 1.76
N MET A 16 -12.02 -5.37 2.20
CA MET A 16 -11.21 -4.19 2.50
C MET A 16 -10.31 -4.42 3.73
N GLN A 17 -10.81 -5.12 4.75
CA GLN A 17 -10.06 -5.52 5.95
C GLN A 17 -8.84 -6.37 5.60
N ALA A 18 -9.03 -7.38 4.75
CA ALA A 18 -7.94 -8.24 4.29
C ALA A 18 -6.86 -7.47 3.51
N VAL A 19 -7.26 -6.50 2.69
CA VAL A 19 -6.33 -5.61 1.99
C VAL A 19 -5.58 -4.72 2.99
N VAL A 20 -6.27 -4.03 3.90
CA VAL A 20 -5.64 -3.18 4.93
C VAL A 20 -4.64 -3.95 5.80
N ALA A 21 -4.95 -5.20 6.14
CA ALA A 21 -4.05 -6.09 6.86
C ALA A 21 -2.69 -6.25 6.16
N VAL A 22 -2.70 -6.37 4.83
CA VAL A 22 -1.50 -6.52 4.01
C VAL A 22 -0.79 -5.19 3.76
N GLU A 23 -1.57 -4.12 3.51
CA GLU A 23 -1.07 -2.83 3.06
C GLU A 23 -0.39 -2.03 4.18
N SER A 24 -1.02 -1.94 5.35
CA SER A 24 -0.56 -1.05 6.43
C SER A 24 -0.62 -1.66 7.82
N ALA A 25 -1.27 -2.84 7.95
CA ALA A 25 -1.62 -3.42 9.25
C ALA A 25 -2.41 -2.45 10.15
N GLY A 26 -3.21 -1.56 9.55
CA GLY A 26 -4.00 -0.56 10.28
C GLY A 26 -3.28 0.75 10.58
N ASN A 27 -2.08 0.99 10.04
CA ASN A 27 -1.37 2.26 10.21
C ASN A 27 -1.92 3.36 9.25
N PRO A 28 -2.58 4.41 9.76
CA PRO A 28 -3.13 5.48 8.92
C PRO A 28 -2.07 6.43 8.37
N PHE A 29 -0.83 6.40 8.87
CA PHE A 29 0.27 7.27 8.45
C PHE A 29 1.30 6.54 7.58
N ALA A 30 1.00 5.31 7.16
CA ALA A 30 1.93 4.50 6.40
C ALA A 30 2.28 5.15 5.05
N VAL A 31 3.56 5.13 4.70
CA VAL A 31 4.08 5.56 3.40
C VAL A 31 4.91 4.43 2.79
N GLY A 32 4.44 3.90 1.68
CA GLY A 32 5.14 2.94 0.85
C GLY A 32 5.87 3.66 -0.27
N VAL A 33 7.19 3.45 -0.39
CA VAL A 33 8.01 4.11 -1.42
C VAL A 33 8.44 3.10 -2.47
N VAL A 34 8.10 3.34 -3.74
CA VAL A 34 8.44 2.45 -4.85
C VAL A 34 9.94 2.48 -5.08
N GLY A 35 10.58 1.29 -5.13
CA GLY A 35 12.03 1.16 -5.31
C GLY A 35 12.88 1.58 -4.10
N HIS A 36 12.27 1.96 -2.97
CA HIS A 36 13.00 2.44 -1.79
C HIS A 36 12.44 1.82 -0.50
N TYR A 37 13.15 2.00 0.61
CA TYR A 37 12.66 1.69 1.94
C TYR A 37 12.93 2.84 2.90
N LEU A 38 12.14 2.88 3.98
CA LEU A 38 12.31 3.82 5.07
C LEU A 38 12.95 3.09 6.25
N ASN A 39 13.82 3.76 7.02
CA ASN A 39 14.29 3.24 8.32
C ASN A 39 13.14 3.05 9.31
N ARG A 40 12.11 3.91 9.24
CA ARG A 40 10.88 3.82 10.03
C ARG A 40 9.70 4.43 9.27
N GLN A 41 8.49 4.05 9.66
CA GLN A 41 7.27 4.69 9.17
C GLN A 41 7.02 6.02 9.90
N PRO A 42 6.28 6.96 9.28
CA PRO A 42 5.74 8.12 9.98
C PRO A 42 4.85 7.71 11.15
N ARG A 43 4.88 8.50 12.22
CA ARG A 43 4.08 8.27 13.44
C ARG A 43 2.85 9.16 13.55
N ASN A 44 2.74 10.18 12.72
CA ASN A 44 1.63 11.13 12.70
C ASN A 44 1.51 11.77 11.30
N ALA A 45 0.42 12.50 11.08
CA ALA A 45 0.14 13.13 9.79
C ALA A 45 1.21 14.16 9.39
N THR A 46 1.78 14.91 10.34
CA THR A 46 2.80 15.92 10.07
C THR A 46 4.08 15.29 9.50
N GLU A 47 4.61 14.25 10.13
CA GLU A 47 5.76 13.50 9.61
C GLU A 47 5.46 12.90 8.23
N ALA A 48 4.26 12.36 8.06
CA ALA A 48 3.86 11.68 6.83
C ALA A 48 3.73 12.67 5.66
N LEU A 49 3.21 13.88 5.90
CA LEU A 49 3.14 14.96 4.92
C LEU A 49 4.53 15.50 4.55
N ALA A 50 5.41 15.72 5.53
CA ALA A 50 6.78 16.15 5.26
C ALA A 50 7.53 15.13 4.37
N LEU A 51 7.38 13.84 4.65
CA LEU A 51 7.94 12.77 3.83
C LEU A 51 7.35 12.77 2.41
N VAL A 52 6.04 12.94 2.27
CA VAL A 52 5.37 13.02 0.96
C VAL A 52 5.88 14.21 0.15
N GLN A 53 6.12 15.36 0.77
CA GLN A 53 6.69 16.53 0.11
C GLN A 53 8.12 16.26 -0.39
N GLU A 54 8.96 15.60 0.41
CA GLU A 54 10.30 15.18 -0.01
C GLU A 54 10.25 14.19 -1.19
N LEU A 55 9.38 13.19 -1.11
CA LEU A 55 9.21 12.22 -2.20
C LEU A 55 8.73 12.88 -3.50
N ARG A 56 7.86 13.89 -3.38
CA ARG A 56 7.35 14.67 -4.51
C ARG A 56 8.45 15.51 -5.16
N SER A 57 9.25 16.24 -4.37
CA SER A 57 10.36 17.04 -4.91
C SER A 57 11.41 16.19 -5.61
N ARG A 58 11.57 14.94 -5.18
CA ARG A 58 12.47 13.94 -5.79
C ARG A 58 11.86 13.17 -6.96
N GLY A 59 10.59 13.40 -7.30
CA GLY A 59 9.90 12.68 -8.37
C GLY A 59 9.65 11.19 -8.09
N ILE A 60 9.78 10.74 -6.83
CA ILE A 60 9.65 9.33 -6.45
C ILE A 60 8.17 8.92 -6.42
N ASN A 61 7.87 7.68 -6.83
CA ASN A 61 6.52 7.12 -6.73
C ASN A 61 6.28 6.53 -5.32
N TYR A 62 5.09 6.78 -4.77
CA TYR A 62 4.72 6.38 -3.42
C TYR A 62 3.22 6.13 -3.25
N SER A 63 2.89 5.42 -2.17
CA SER A 63 1.55 5.13 -1.69
C SER A 63 1.39 5.60 -0.25
N VAL A 64 0.18 6.00 0.14
CA VAL A 64 -0.08 6.63 1.45
C VAL A 64 -1.30 6.04 2.16
N GLY A 65 -1.24 6.09 3.48
CA GLY A 65 -2.37 5.87 4.36
C GLY A 65 -2.73 4.40 4.61
N ILE A 66 -3.82 4.20 5.34
CA ILE A 66 -4.28 2.89 5.82
C ILE A 66 -4.58 1.90 4.68
N ALA A 67 -5.07 2.38 3.54
CA ALA A 67 -5.32 1.58 2.35
C ALA A 67 -4.13 1.59 1.36
N GLN A 68 -3.08 2.34 1.66
CA GLN A 68 -1.92 2.55 0.78
C GLN A 68 -2.36 2.99 -0.62
N VAL A 69 -3.12 4.07 -0.78
CA VAL A 69 -3.49 4.57 -2.12
C VAL A 69 -2.25 5.14 -2.82
N ASN A 70 -1.97 4.77 -4.08
CA ASN A 70 -0.84 5.31 -4.83
C ASN A 70 -1.09 6.73 -5.36
N LYS A 71 -0.04 7.57 -5.40
CA LYS A 71 -0.13 8.97 -5.87
C LYS A 71 -0.81 9.16 -7.22
N VAL A 72 -0.67 8.18 -8.13
CA VAL A 72 -1.27 8.25 -9.47
C VAL A 72 -2.80 8.25 -9.43
N ASN A 73 -3.40 7.77 -8.34
CA ASN A 73 -4.85 7.66 -8.18
C ASN A 73 -5.44 8.82 -7.35
N PHE A 74 -4.64 9.73 -6.79
CA PHE A 74 -5.14 10.73 -5.84
C PHE A 74 -6.25 11.61 -6.42
N ALA A 75 -5.99 12.24 -7.56
CA ALA A 75 -6.97 13.12 -8.20
C ALA A 75 -8.27 12.38 -8.56
N ALA A 76 -8.16 11.17 -9.14
CA ALA A 76 -9.32 10.38 -9.56
C ALA A 76 -10.22 9.93 -8.40
N TYR A 77 -9.66 9.83 -7.19
CA TYR A 77 -10.38 9.37 -6.00
C TYR A 77 -10.50 10.44 -4.90
N GLY A 78 -10.28 11.71 -5.23
CA GLY A 78 -10.55 12.85 -4.33
C GLY A 78 -9.58 12.97 -3.15
N LEU A 79 -8.36 12.43 -3.27
CA LEU A 79 -7.32 12.62 -2.27
C LEU A 79 -6.49 13.87 -2.58
N THR A 80 -6.28 14.69 -1.56
CA THR A 80 -5.51 15.93 -1.57
C THR A 80 -4.55 15.94 -0.39
N ASP A 81 -3.58 16.85 -0.38
CA ASP A 81 -2.62 16.98 0.74
C ASP A 81 -3.32 17.19 2.10
N ALA A 82 -4.54 17.73 2.13
CA ALA A 82 -5.31 17.91 3.36
C ALA A 82 -5.89 16.60 3.93
N ASN A 83 -6.08 15.55 3.11
CA ASN A 83 -6.78 14.33 3.53
C ASN A 83 -6.06 13.02 3.20
N LEU A 84 -4.81 13.05 2.68
CA LEU A 84 -4.04 11.85 2.32
C LEU A 84 -4.03 10.78 3.43
N PHE A 85 -3.90 11.25 4.68
CA PHE A 85 -3.79 10.43 5.88
C PHE A 85 -5.05 10.49 6.75
N ASP A 86 -6.13 11.11 6.28
CA ASP A 86 -7.45 10.92 6.90
C ASP A 86 -7.89 9.48 6.67
N ARG A 87 -8.27 8.81 7.76
CA ARG A 87 -8.60 7.38 7.73
C ARG A 87 -9.76 7.09 6.78
N CYS A 88 -10.83 7.88 6.85
CA CYS A 88 -12.03 7.61 6.09
C CYS A 88 -11.89 7.98 4.62
N ALA A 89 -11.27 9.12 4.30
CA ALA A 89 -10.97 9.51 2.93
C ALA A 89 -10.08 8.46 2.24
N ASN A 90 -9.03 8.00 2.93
CA ASN A 90 -8.10 7.01 2.38
C ASN A 90 -8.76 5.61 2.21
N LEU A 91 -9.57 5.16 3.18
CA LEU A 91 -10.36 3.92 3.05
C LEU A 91 -11.40 4.00 1.95
N ASN A 92 -12.08 5.14 1.80
CA ASN A 92 -13.07 5.33 0.75
C ASN A 92 -12.40 5.26 -0.63
N ALA A 93 -11.29 5.98 -0.82
CA ALA A 93 -10.51 5.93 -2.06
C ALA A 93 -10.01 4.51 -2.35
N GLY A 94 -9.39 3.84 -1.39
CA GLY A 94 -8.90 2.47 -1.53
C GLY A 94 -10.01 1.47 -1.88
N SER A 95 -11.12 1.50 -1.15
CA SER A 95 -12.24 0.57 -1.41
C SER A 95 -12.89 0.80 -2.78
N ARG A 96 -12.97 2.04 -3.26
CA ARG A 96 -13.45 2.35 -4.62
C ARG A 96 -12.50 1.87 -5.71
N ILE A 97 -11.19 1.91 -5.47
CA ILE A 97 -10.18 1.30 -6.36
C ILE A 97 -10.40 -0.21 -6.42
N LEU A 98 -10.56 -0.87 -5.27
CA LEU A 98 -10.80 -2.31 -5.21
C LEU A 98 -12.12 -2.70 -5.91
N ALA A 99 -13.19 -1.93 -5.69
CA ALA A 99 -14.46 -2.11 -6.39
C ALA A 99 -14.31 -1.99 -7.91
N ALA A 100 -13.54 -1.00 -8.39
CA ALA A 100 -13.27 -0.84 -9.82
C ALA A 100 -12.51 -2.04 -10.41
N CYS A 101 -11.50 -2.54 -9.70
CA CYS A 101 -10.76 -3.75 -10.07
C CYS A 101 -11.67 -5.00 -10.12
N TYR A 102 -12.59 -5.13 -9.17
CA TYR A 102 -13.56 -6.22 -9.18
C TYR A 102 -14.54 -6.11 -10.34
N ALA A 103 -15.09 -4.92 -10.59
CA ALA A 103 -15.98 -4.68 -11.73
C ALA A 103 -15.32 -5.00 -13.08
N GLN A 104 -14.01 -4.77 -13.20
CA GLN A 104 -13.27 -5.06 -14.43
C GLN A 104 -12.98 -6.55 -14.65
N HIS A 105 -12.80 -7.33 -13.58
CA HIS A 105 -12.29 -8.71 -13.67
C HIS A 105 -13.26 -9.79 -13.17
N ALA A 106 -14.34 -9.40 -12.49
CA ALA A 106 -15.38 -10.26 -11.91
C ALA A 106 -14.84 -11.44 -11.09
N ALA A 107 -13.66 -11.26 -10.46
CA ALA A 107 -13.02 -12.28 -9.64
C ALA A 107 -12.15 -11.61 -8.58
N TRP A 108 -12.34 -11.97 -7.30
CA TRP A 108 -11.69 -11.31 -6.16
C TRP A 108 -10.17 -11.45 -6.16
N ASP A 109 -9.67 -12.62 -6.51
CA ASP A 109 -8.24 -12.90 -6.62
C ASP A 109 -7.55 -12.02 -7.68
N ARG A 110 -8.19 -11.85 -8.84
CA ARG A 110 -7.75 -10.92 -9.90
C ARG A 110 -7.91 -9.47 -9.47
N ALA A 111 -8.98 -9.13 -8.75
CA ALA A 111 -9.21 -7.79 -8.21
C ALA A 111 -8.11 -7.40 -7.22
N TYR A 112 -7.66 -8.32 -6.35
CA TYR A 112 -6.53 -8.09 -5.45
C TYR A 112 -5.23 -7.89 -6.22
N SER A 113 -4.97 -8.68 -7.27
CA SER A 113 -3.81 -8.46 -8.13
C SER A 113 -3.87 -7.08 -8.80
N CYS A 114 -5.04 -6.69 -9.29
CA CYS A 114 -5.29 -5.37 -9.89
C CYS A 114 -5.09 -4.24 -8.87
N TYR A 115 -5.63 -4.34 -7.67
CA TYR A 115 -5.43 -3.37 -6.61
C TYR A 115 -3.95 -3.14 -6.30
N TYR A 116 -3.22 -4.25 -6.26
CA TYR A 116 -1.79 -4.26 -6.00
C TYR A 116 -0.97 -3.67 -7.14
N SER A 117 -1.26 -4.02 -8.40
CA SER A 117 -0.32 -3.85 -9.52
C SER A 117 -0.93 -3.37 -10.83
N GLY A 118 -2.19 -2.94 -10.78
CA GLY A 118 -3.04 -2.51 -11.89
C GLY A 118 -3.29 -3.54 -12.98
N ASN A 119 -2.98 -4.82 -12.74
CA ASN A 119 -3.28 -5.90 -13.66
C ASN A 119 -3.68 -7.19 -12.91
N PRO A 120 -4.42 -8.11 -13.54
CA PRO A 120 -4.97 -9.28 -12.86
C PRO A 120 -3.98 -10.44 -12.66
N ARG A 121 -2.67 -10.27 -12.94
CA ARG A 121 -1.69 -11.37 -12.91
C ARG A 121 -0.53 -11.17 -11.94
N THR A 122 0.09 -9.99 -11.93
CA THR A 122 1.35 -9.75 -11.19
C THR A 122 1.25 -10.06 -9.69
N GLY A 123 0.11 -9.76 -9.06
CA GLY A 123 -0.13 -10.03 -7.64
C GLY A 123 -0.06 -11.51 -7.28
N PHE A 124 -0.35 -12.43 -8.21
CA PHE A 124 -0.19 -13.87 -8.00
C PHE A 124 1.28 -14.24 -7.90
N SER A 125 2.07 -13.89 -8.92
CA SER A 125 3.52 -14.16 -8.98
C SER A 125 4.28 -13.49 -7.83
N HIS A 126 3.76 -12.37 -7.32
CA HIS A 126 4.37 -11.65 -6.20
C HIS A 126 3.99 -12.24 -4.84
N GLY A 127 2.99 -13.13 -4.78
CA GLY A 127 2.45 -13.69 -3.54
C GLY A 127 1.49 -12.76 -2.78
N TYR A 128 1.10 -11.64 -3.40
CA TYR A 128 0.18 -10.67 -2.81
C TYR A 128 -1.21 -11.28 -2.61
N VAL A 129 -1.75 -11.89 -3.67
CA VAL A 129 -3.11 -12.47 -3.67
C VAL A 129 -3.26 -13.51 -2.56
N ALA A 130 -2.31 -14.44 -2.46
CA ALA A 130 -2.30 -15.47 -1.42
C ALA A 130 -2.22 -14.87 -0.01
N LYS A 131 -1.56 -13.71 0.18
CA LYS A 131 -1.49 -13.03 1.47
C LYS A 131 -2.82 -12.39 1.84
N VAL A 132 -3.48 -11.70 0.91
CA VAL A 132 -4.81 -11.11 1.13
C VAL A 132 -5.84 -12.20 1.43
N GLN A 133 -5.89 -13.26 0.64
CA GLN A 133 -6.80 -14.39 0.87
C GLN A 133 -6.60 -15.03 2.25
N ARG A 134 -5.36 -15.15 2.73
CA ARG A 134 -5.09 -15.64 4.09
C ARG A 134 -5.71 -14.74 5.16
N HIS A 135 -5.56 -13.42 5.04
CA HIS A 135 -6.15 -12.48 5.99
C HIS A 135 -7.68 -12.49 5.94
N PHE A 136 -8.25 -12.64 4.74
CA PHE A 136 -9.69 -12.81 4.53
C PHE A 136 -10.22 -14.07 5.23
N ASN A 137 -9.62 -15.23 4.94
CA ASN A 137 -10.04 -16.51 5.52
C ASN A 137 -9.88 -16.56 7.05
N ASN A 138 -8.84 -15.91 7.58
CA ASN A 138 -8.57 -15.87 9.01
C ASN A 138 -9.43 -14.83 9.76
N GLY A 139 -10.21 -13.98 9.06
CA GLY A 139 -10.96 -12.90 9.69
C GLY A 139 -10.09 -11.92 10.47
N THR A 140 -8.90 -11.57 9.95
CA THR A 140 -7.88 -10.80 10.70
C THR A 140 -8.45 -9.46 11.19
N VAL A 141 -8.57 -9.29 12.51
CA VAL A 141 -9.03 -8.03 13.11
C VAL A 141 -7.97 -6.94 12.96
N ILE A 142 -8.39 -5.74 12.57
CA ILE A 142 -7.51 -4.58 12.38
C ILE A 142 -7.72 -3.58 13.52
N ASN A 143 -6.64 -3.25 14.21
CA ASN A 143 -6.58 -2.15 15.15
C ASN A 143 -5.91 -0.96 14.48
N VAL A 144 -6.54 0.22 14.55
CA VAL A 144 -5.97 1.44 13.96
C VAL A 144 -4.85 1.96 14.85
N ALA A 145 -3.67 2.16 14.29
CA ALA A 145 -2.55 2.72 15.03
C ALA A 145 -2.80 4.20 15.36
N SER A 146 -2.60 4.59 16.61
CA SER A 146 -2.70 5.98 17.06
C SER A 146 -1.45 6.79 16.73
N ALA A 147 -1.62 8.11 16.58
CA ALA A 147 -0.53 9.04 16.39
C ALA A 147 0.43 9.04 17.59
N ARG A 148 1.74 9.22 17.32
CA ARG A 148 2.77 9.36 18.36
C ARG A 148 3.71 10.54 18.04
N THR A 149 4.29 11.14 19.09
CA THR A 149 5.13 12.35 19.02
C THR A 149 6.53 12.15 19.60
N ASP A 150 6.84 10.96 20.11
CA ASP A 150 7.99 10.60 20.93
C ASP A 150 9.25 10.21 20.14
N ALA A 151 9.44 10.69 18.91
CA ALA A 151 10.56 10.29 18.06
C ALA A 151 11.50 11.45 17.75
N ASN A 152 12.78 11.30 18.11
CA ASN A 152 13.83 12.22 17.67
C ASN A 152 14.65 11.69 16.47
N THR A 153 14.37 10.47 15.99
CA THR A 153 15.07 9.87 14.85
C THR A 153 14.45 10.35 13.53
N PRO A 154 15.19 11.01 12.62
CA PRO A 154 14.65 11.42 11.32
C PRO A 154 14.24 10.22 10.46
N ILE A 155 13.23 10.42 9.60
CA ILE A 155 12.88 9.44 8.55
C ILE A 155 13.92 9.58 7.43
N GLN A 156 14.47 8.46 6.98
CA GLN A 156 15.44 8.41 5.89
C GLN A 156 14.97 7.46 4.79
N ILE A 157 15.15 7.86 3.53
CA ILE A 157 14.79 7.10 2.33
C ILE A 157 16.04 6.46 1.74
N PHE A 158 16.05 5.13 1.68
CA PHE A 158 17.16 4.36 1.12
C PHE A 158 16.76 3.68 -0.20
N PRO A 159 17.60 3.73 -1.24
CA PRO A 159 17.35 2.96 -2.46
C PRO A 159 17.37 1.47 -2.14
N ARG A 160 16.41 0.72 -2.68
CA ARG A 160 16.50 -0.74 -2.70
C ARG A 160 17.42 -1.11 -3.84
N THR A 161 18.70 -1.36 -3.55
CA THR A 161 19.59 -1.95 -4.54
C THR A 161 19.00 -3.30 -4.96
N ILE A 162 18.66 -3.43 -6.24
CA ILE A 162 18.49 -4.74 -6.86
C ILE A 162 19.92 -5.28 -6.94
N PRO A 163 20.25 -6.46 -6.38
CA PRO A 163 21.56 -7.03 -6.61
C PRO A 163 21.76 -7.14 -8.12
N ALA A 164 22.76 -6.42 -8.65
CA ALA A 164 23.23 -6.62 -10.01
C ALA A 164 23.51 -8.12 -10.18
N LYS A 165 22.99 -8.70 -11.25
CA LYS A 165 23.20 -10.11 -11.60
C LYS A 165 24.72 -10.32 -11.74
N LYS A 166 25.40 -10.75 -10.68
CA LYS A 166 26.81 -11.15 -10.76
C LYS A 166 26.88 -12.43 -11.56
N SER A 167 27.43 -12.35 -12.77
CA SER A 167 28.07 -13.49 -13.43
C SER A 167 29.28 -13.90 -12.58
N GLY A 168 29.22 -15.04 -11.90
CA GLY A 168 30.39 -15.60 -11.20
C GLY A 168 30.06 -16.50 -10.01
N GLN A 169 30.62 -17.70 -10.03
CA GLN A 169 30.47 -18.83 -9.12
C GLN A 169 30.74 -18.51 -7.63
N GLY A 170 30.14 -19.32 -6.74
CA GLY A 170 30.62 -19.47 -5.35
C GLY A 170 29.51 -19.37 -4.30
N GLY A 171 29.24 -20.48 -3.62
CA GLY A 171 28.13 -20.63 -2.68
C GLY A 171 28.28 -19.84 -1.37
N SER A 172 27.15 -19.27 -0.93
CA SER A 172 26.72 -19.16 0.46
C SER A 172 25.22 -18.88 0.44
N LYS A 173 24.40 -19.74 1.07
CA LYS A 173 22.94 -19.58 1.11
C LYS A 173 22.57 -18.40 2.02
N THR A 174 22.72 -17.17 1.52
CA THR A 174 22.09 -16.00 2.13
C THR A 174 20.60 -16.08 1.80
N ILE A 175 19.76 -16.26 2.82
CA ILE A 175 18.30 -16.18 2.67
C ILE A 175 17.98 -14.75 2.26
N ALA A 176 17.81 -14.52 0.95
CA ALA A 176 17.38 -13.24 0.43
C ALA A 176 16.03 -12.90 1.07
N LYS A 177 16.02 -11.91 1.96
CA LYS A 177 14.79 -11.43 2.62
C LYS A 177 13.81 -11.03 1.52
N LYS A 178 12.74 -11.80 1.32
CA LYS A 178 11.74 -11.54 0.25
C LYS A 178 11.31 -10.08 0.33
N GLN A 179 11.46 -9.35 -0.78
CA GLN A 179 11.10 -7.94 -0.88
C GLN A 179 9.66 -7.73 -0.40
N SER A 180 9.42 -6.69 0.40
CA SER A 180 8.07 -6.36 0.87
C SER A 180 7.17 -6.03 -0.33
N LEU A 181 5.92 -6.51 -0.30
CA LEU A 181 4.97 -6.35 -1.41
C LEU A 181 4.82 -4.88 -1.84
N LEU A 182 4.79 -3.96 -0.86
CA LEU A 182 4.82 -2.50 -1.01
C LEU A 182 5.92 -1.97 -1.94
N ALA A 183 7.09 -2.61 -1.94
CA ALA A 183 8.27 -2.18 -2.71
C ALA A 183 8.18 -2.53 -4.20
N ARG A 184 7.31 -3.48 -4.54
CA ARG A 184 7.16 -4.09 -5.87
C ARG A 184 5.89 -3.60 -6.57
N ARG A 185 5.23 -2.58 -6.02
CA ARG A 185 4.01 -2.01 -6.60
C ARG A 185 4.33 -1.40 -7.97
N LEU A 186 3.64 -1.85 -9.01
CA LEU A 186 3.80 -1.31 -10.35
C LEU A 186 3.04 0.01 -10.49
N SER A 187 3.64 0.95 -11.22
CA SER A 187 3.18 2.33 -11.41
C SER A 187 2.04 2.43 -12.43
N SER A 188 1.03 1.58 -12.32
CA SER A 188 -0.14 1.61 -13.21
C SER A 188 -1.26 2.38 -12.56
N SER A 189 -1.65 3.50 -13.17
CA SER A 189 -2.89 4.20 -12.83
C SER A 189 -4.08 3.31 -13.17
N LEU A 190 -5.06 3.28 -12.26
CA LEU A 190 -6.37 2.65 -12.49
C LEU A 190 -7.42 3.68 -12.90
N ALA A 191 -7.05 4.97 -12.99
CA ALA A 191 -7.89 5.97 -13.65
C ALA A 191 -8.05 5.54 -15.11
N ARG A 192 -9.30 5.31 -15.53
CA ARG A 192 -9.64 4.99 -16.92
C ARG A 192 -9.00 6.05 -17.82
N LYS A 193 -8.30 5.61 -18.87
CA LYS A 193 -8.15 6.42 -20.07
C LYS A 193 -9.51 6.56 -20.74
#